data_AF-A0A7V0TQA5-F1
#
_entry.id   AF-A0A7V0TQA5-F1
#
_cell.length_a   1.000
_cell.length_b   1.000
_cell.length_c   1.000
_cell.angle_alpha   90.00
_cell.angle_beta   90.00
_cell.angle_gamma   90.00
#
_symmetry.space_group_name_H-M   'P 1'
#
loop_
_entity.id
_entity.type
_entity.pdbx_description
1 polymer ?
#
loop_
_entity_poly.entity_id
_entity_poly.type
_entity_poly.pdbx_seq_one_letter_code
_entity_poly.pdbx_strand_id
1 'polypeptide(L)'
;MKRLLKRVPGMLLLVTVFFGACKKEPIEDPKDKLRKYPGVNLKVDWPGGKESYFITTITNGDTLNGTYPGWCLDTDKHLLSDTLYTVKVVAPDDEILSLFIECPENIDLMTYIINAEYVGQPAYSGGQFTYGDVQLAIWSLIDDNQSHVGLDDWDQDRVNEIIDEALQYGEGYVPKVGGVTPIVFIPYMENTLYTAQISIIEYPLGD
;
A
#
# COMPACT_ATOMS: atom_id res chain seq x y z
N MET A 1 -21.32 1.74 -8.21
CA MET A 1 -22.50 2.62 -8.01
C MET A 1 -23.22 2.22 -6.72
N LYS A 2 -22.74 2.67 -5.56
CA LYS A 2 -23.44 2.52 -4.27
C LYS A 2 -23.28 3.80 -3.46
N ARG A 3 -24.34 4.16 -2.74
CA ARG A 3 -24.58 5.45 -2.08
C ARG A 3 -24.33 5.27 -0.59
N LEU A 4 -23.46 6.08 0.03
CA LEU A 4 -23.54 6.29 1.48
C LEU A 4 -24.22 7.64 1.75
N LEU A 5 -25.34 7.56 2.48
CA LEU A 5 -26.10 8.72 2.97
C LEU A 5 -25.54 9.11 4.35
N LYS A 6 -24.85 10.25 4.46
CA LYS A 6 -24.71 10.94 5.76
C LYS A 6 -25.85 11.96 5.91
N ARG A 7 -26.67 11.78 6.95
CA ARG A 7 -27.79 12.68 7.28
C ARG A 7 -27.26 13.98 7.88
N VAL A 8 -27.51 15.11 7.21
CA VAL A 8 -27.54 16.44 7.81
C VAL A 8 -28.97 16.98 7.65
N PRO A 9 -29.64 17.46 8.70
CA PRO A 9 -31.02 17.91 8.59
C PRO A 9 -31.11 19.20 7.76
N GLY A 10 -31.85 19.15 6.66
CA GLY A 10 -32.40 20.35 6.01
C GLY A 10 -31.71 20.89 4.76
N MET A 11 -30.55 20.35 4.34
CA MET A 11 -29.94 20.77 3.07
C MET A 11 -29.05 19.65 2.53
N LEU A 12 -29.49 19.01 1.45
CA LEU A 12 -28.71 18.01 0.72
C LEU A 12 -27.64 18.76 -0.09
N LEU A 13 -26.54 19.12 0.56
CA LEU A 13 -25.37 19.63 -0.14
C LEU A 13 -24.69 18.42 -0.81
N LEU A 14 -24.84 18.32 -2.12
CA LEU A 14 -24.18 17.32 -2.95
C LEU A 14 -22.67 17.65 -2.97
N VAL A 15 -21.92 17.22 -1.96
CA VAL A 15 -20.46 17.25 -2.04
C VAL A 15 -20.06 16.10 -2.97
N THR A 16 -19.86 16.42 -4.25
CA THR A 16 -19.25 15.50 -5.19
C THR A 16 -17.76 15.46 -4.89
N VAL A 17 -17.31 14.48 -4.11
CA VAL A 17 -15.90 14.08 -4.14
C VAL A 17 -15.74 13.30 -5.43
N PHE A 18 -15.18 13.98 -6.44
CA PHE A 18 -14.71 13.32 -7.63
C PHE A 18 -13.44 12.57 -7.24
N PHE A 19 -13.48 11.25 -7.19
CA PHE A 19 -12.27 10.50 -7.50
C PHE A 19 -11.99 10.79 -8.98
N GLY A 20 -11.00 11.64 -9.23
CA GLY A 20 -10.36 11.63 -10.54
C GLY A 20 -9.97 10.19 -10.84
N ALA A 21 -10.10 9.74 -12.09
CA ALA A 21 -9.56 8.44 -12.45
C ALA A 21 -8.08 8.43 -12.08
N CYS A 22 -7.66 7.48 -11.24
CA CYS A 22 -6.25 7.23 -10.96
C CYS A 22 -5.53 7.06 -12.29
N LYS A 23 -4.47 7.82 -12.47
CA LYS A 23 -3.75 7.87 -13.73
C LYS A 23 -2.29 8.04 -13.41
N LYS A 24 -1.52 7.01 -13.73
CA LYS A 24 -0.08 7.13 -13.89
C LYS A 24 0.22 8.20 -14.94
N GLU A 25 1.09 9.16 -14.64
CA GLU A 25 1.57 10.08 -15.67
C GLU A 25 2.36 9.29 -16.75
N PRO A 26 2.05 9.46 -18.05
CA PRO A 26 2.81 8.82 -19.11
C PRO A 26 4.19 9.46 -19.21
N ILE A 27 5.25 8.74 -18.80
CA ILE A 27 6.62 9.27 -18.76
C ILE A 27 7.59 8.30 -19.44
N GLU A 28 8.51 8.87 -20.22
CA GLU A 28 9.71 8.19 -20.72
C GLU A 28 10.57 7.70 -19.53
N ASP A 29 10.79 6.38 -19.47
CA ASP A 29 11.56 5.62 -18.47
C ASP A 29 12.04 6.41 -17.22
N PRO A 30 11.25 6.47 -16.13
CA PRO A 30 11.57 7.27 -14.94
C PRO A 30 12.81 6.78 -14.14
N LYS A 31 13.55 5.76 -14.62
CA LYS A 31 14.70 5.14 -13.92
C LYS A 31 15.80 6.12 -13.57
N ASP A 32 16.07 7.09 -14.44
CA ASP A 32 17.15 8.04 -14.21
C ASP A 32 16.86 8.94 -13.00
N LYS A 33 15.58 9.21 -12.72
CA LYS A 33 15.15 9.93 -11.52
C LYS A 33 15.35 9.09 -10.25
N LEU A 34 15.34 7.76 -10.37
CA LEU A 34 15.57 6.84 -9.25
C LEU A 34 17.05 6.69 -8.85
N ARG A 35 18.00 7.11 -9.69
CA ARG A 35 19.44 6.95 -9.41
C ARG A 35 19.89 7.62 -8.11
N LYS A 36 19.25 8.74 -7.73
CA LYS A 36 19.57 9.50 -6.52
C LYS A 36 19.14 8.81 -5.23
N TYR A 37 18.23 7.83 -5.29
CA TYR A 37 17.71 7.14 -4.11
C TYR A 37 18.66 6.01 -3.68
N PRO A 38 18.76 5.74 -2.37
CA PRO A 38 19.57 4.64 -1.87
C PRO A 38 18.98 3.30 -2.37
N GLY A 39 19.87 2.37 -2.70
CA GLY A 39 19.51 1.03 -3.15
C GLY A 39 19.72 0.01 -2.04
N VAL A 40 18.74 -0.87 -1.84
CA VAL A 40 18.83 -2.00 -0.90
C VAL A 40 18.46 -3.30 -1.60
N ASN A 41 18.79 -4.40 -0.96
CA ASN A 41 18.39 -5.72 -1.40
C ASN A 41 17.13 -6.14 -0.64
N LEU A 42 16.11 -6.55 -1.38
CA LEU A 42 14.82 -7.00 -0.89
C LEU A 42 14.62 -8.46 -1.27
N LYS A 43 14.19 -9.27 -0.32
CA LYS A 43 13.75 -10.65 -0.53
C LYS A 43 12.41 -10.84 0.15
N VAL A 44 11.45 -11.45 -0.54
CA VAL A 44 10.14 -11.76 0.05
C VAL A 44 9.99 -13.25 0.35
N ASP A 45 9.33 -13.52 1.46
CA ASP A 45 8.74 -14.81 1.79
C ASP A 45 7.22 -14.64 1.75
N TRP A 46 6.56 -15.35 0.83
CA TRP A 46 5.12 -15.29 0.61
C TRP A 46 4.48 -16.67 0.79
N PRO A 47 3.31 -16.77 1.47
CA PRO A 47 2.58 -15.68 2.12
C PRO A 47 3.27 -15.17 3.39
N GLY A 48 2.93 -13.96 3.82
CA GLY A 48 3.48 -13.32 5.03
C GLY A 48 3.01 -13.92 6.35
N GLY A 49 2.35 -15.08 6.30
CA GLY A 49 1.63 -15.67 7.42
C GLY A 49 0.21 -15.10 7.52
N LYS A 50 -0.24 -14.82 8.74
CA LYS A 50 -1.60 -14.32 9.02
C LYS A 50 -1.66 -12.83 9.32
N GLU A 51 -0.55 -12.12 9.29
CA GLU A 51 -0.47 -10.72 9.79
C GLU A 51 -0.26 -9.70 8.66
N SER A 52 0.37 -10.10 7.55
CA SER A 52 0.62 -9.25 6.38
C SER A 52 0.59 -10.03 5.07
N TYR A 53 0.63 -9.33 3.94
CA TYR A 53 0.61 -9.97 2.63
C TYR A 53 1.88 -10.79 2.35
N PHE A 54 3.06 -10.26 2.67
CA PHE A 54 4.33 -10.99 2.71
C PHE A 54 5.20 -10.55 3.89
N ILE A 55 6.23 -11.34 4.17
CA ILE A 55 7.36 -10.94 5.01
C ILE A 55 8.51 -10.54 4.09
N THR A 56 9.13 -9.40 4.38
CA THR A 56 10.28 -8.88 3.64
C THR A 56 11.53 -8.93 4.47
N THR A 57 12.61 -9.48 3.93
CA THR A 57 13.96 -9.33 4.48
C THR A 57 14.74 -8.30 3.66
N ILE A 58 15.24 -7.27 4.34
CA ILE A 58 16.09 -6.22 3.77
C ILE A 58 17.55 -6.45 4.17
N THR A 59 18.43 -6.37 3.18
CA THR A 59 19.88 -6.36 3.37
C THR A 59 20.53 -5.21 2.60
N ASN A 60 21.77 -4.85 2.93
CA ASN A 60 22.48 -3.73 2.34
C ASN A 60 21.76 -2.36 2.50
N GLY A 61 20.99 -2.20 3.58
CA GLY A 61 20.25 -0.99 3.91
C GLY A 61 20.65 -0.32 5.22
N ASP A 62 21.82 -0.68 5.78
CA ASP A 62 22.32 -0.18 7.07
C ASP A 62 21.28 -0.32 8.21
N THR A 63 20.67 0.79 8.64
CA THR A 63 19.65 0.83 9.69
C THR A 63 18.30 0.25 9.26
N LEU A 64 18.12 0.00 7.97
CA LEU A 64 16.95 -0.67 7.39
C LEU A 64 17.12 -2.20 7.29
N ASN A 65 18.31 -2.74 7.62
CA ASN A 65 18.51 -4.19 7.62
C ASN A 65 17.60 -4.85 8.65
N GLY A 66 16.81 -5.83 8.23
CA GLY A 66 15.85 -6.48 9.12
C GLY A 66 14.78 -7.26 8.37
N THR A 67 13.79 -7.73 9.13
CA THR A 67 12.62 -8.44 8.62
C THR A 67 11.37 -7.69 9.02
N TYR A 68 10.50 -7.41 8.05
CA TYR A 68 9.34 -6.53 8.22
C TYR A 68 8.09 -7.12 7.54
N PRO A 69 6.89 -6.88 8.09
CA PRO A 69 5.65 -7.03 7.36
C PRO A 69 5.65 -6.15 6.11
N GLY A 70 5.02 -6.61 5.02
CA GLY A 70 4.91 -5.83 3.80
C GLY A 70 3.68 -6.11 2.95
N TRP A 71 3.40 -5.14 2.07
CA TRP A 71 2.20 -5.04 1.24
C TRP A 71 2.55 -4.66 -0.20
N CYS A 72 1.78 -5.17 -1.15
CA CYS A 72 1.90 -4.83 -2.57
C CYS A 72 1.18 -3.53 -2.91
N LEU A 73 1.72 -2.79 -3.88
CA LEU A 73 1.15 -1.52 -4.35
C LEU A 73 0.82 -1.49 -5.86
N ASP A 74 1.01 -2.57 -6.61
CA ASP A 74 0.74 -2.57 -8.06
C ASP A 74 0.25 -3.96 -8.53
N THR A 75 -1.01 -4.06 -8.91
CA THR A 75 -1.69 -5.29 -9.28
C THR A 75 -1.20 -5.88 -10.60
N ASP A 76 -0.51 -5.11 -11.44
CA ASP A 76 0.02 -5.54 -12.73
C ASP A 76 1.40 -6.22 -12.61
N LYS A 77 2.02 -6.17 -11.42
CA LYS A 77 3.35 -6.71 -11.16
C LYS A 77 3.37 -7.69 -9.99
N HIS A 78 4.42 -8.52 -9.94
CA HIS A 78 4.56 -9.55 -8.90
C HIS A 78 5.98 -9.61 -8.36
N LEU A 79 6.12 -10.00 -7.09
CA LEU A 79 7.37 -10.48 -6.51
C LEU A 79 7.31 -12.00 -6.44
N LEU A 80 8.43 -12.65 -6.72
CA LEU A 80 8.60 -14.08 -6.57
C LEU A 80 9.28 -14.33 -5.24
N SER A 81 8.75 -15.30 -4.49
CA SER A 81 9.38 -15.77 -3.25
C SER A 81 10.81 -16.27 -3.55
N ASP A 82 11.69 -16.13 -2.56
CA ASP A 82 13.10 -16.55 -2.66
C ASP A 82 13.94 -15.84 -3.75
N THR A 83 13.40 -14.80 -4.38
CA THR A 83 14.12 -13.99 -5.37
C THR A 83 14.69 -12.73 -4.71
N LEU A 84 15.96 -12.44 -4.97
CA LEU A 84 16.62 -11.22 -4.51
C LEU A 84 16.41 -10.10 -5.51
N TYR A 85 15.83 -8.99 -5.05
CA TYR A 85 15.57 -7.79 -5.84
C TYR A 85 16.44 -6.64 -5.37
N THR A 86 16.98 -5.86 -6.30
CA THR A 86 17.51 -4.53 -5.99
C THR A 86 16.37 -3.53 -6.07
N VAL A 87 16.13 -2.79 -5.00
CA VAL A 87 15.04 -1.81 -4.90
C VAL A 87 15.58 -0.46 -4.43
N LYS A 88 14.88 0.62 -4.76
CA LYS A 88 15.12 1.97 -4.26
C LYS A 88 14.20 2.27 -3.09
N VAL A 89 14.78 2.87 -2.06
CA VAL A 89 14.04 3.30 -0.86
C VAL A 89 13.49 4.69 -1.07
N VAL A 90 12.18 4.84 -0.95
CA VAL A 90 11.46 6.09 -1.19
C VAL A 90 10.56 6.39 0.01
N ALA A 91 10.55 7.64 0.44
CA ALA A 91 9.66 8.12 1.50
C ALA A 91 8.22 8.21 0.97
N PRO A 92 7.20 7.96 1.80
CA PRO A 92 5.81 7.90 1.35
C PRO A 92 5.25 9.24 0.87
N ASP A 93 5.88 10.36 1.23
CA ASP A 93 5.52 11.72 0.81
C ASP A 93 6.38 12.24 -0.37
N ASP A 94 7.27 11.41 -0.93
CA ASP A 94 8.12 11.83 -2.04
C ASP A 94 7.34 11.93 -3.35
N GLU A 95 7.41 13.08 -4.00
CA GLU A 95 6.75 13.39 -5.28
C GLU A 95 7.08 12.38 -6.40
N ILE A 96 8.20 11.67 -6.30
CA ILE A 96 8.59 10.62 -7.27
C ILE A 96 7.54 9.52 -7.38
N LEU A 97 6.77 9.26 -6.31
CA LEU A 97 5.77 8.21 -6.27
C LEU A 97 4.66 8.41 -7.31
N SER A 98 4.37 9.65 -7.70
CA SER A 98 3.41 9.96 -8.78
C SER A 98 3.78 9.38 -10.14
N LEU A 99 5.05 8.98 -10.33
CA LEU A 99 5.50 8.33 -11.56
C LEU A 99 5.33 6.80 -11.53
N PHE A 100 5.01 6.24 -10.36
CA PHE A 100 5.07 4.80 -10.09
C PHE A 100 3.75 4.22 -9.60
N ILE A 101 2.99 4.98 -8.80
CA ILE A 101 1.70 4.62 -8.20
C ILE A 101 0.59 5.40 -8.94
N GLU A 102 -0.52 4.74 -9.22
CA GLU A 102 -1.63 5.27 -10.02
C GLU A 102 -2.49 6.30 -9.26
N CYS A 103 -2.66 6.11 -7.94
CA CYS A 103 -3.33 7.06 -7.03
C CYS A 103 -2.38 7.51 -5.88
N PRO A 104 -1.28 8.24 -6.18
CA PRO A 104 -0.32 8.65 -5.15
C PRO A 104 -0.95 9.57 -4.08
N GLU A 105 -2.06 10.24 -4.38
CA GLU A 105 -2.81 11.08 -3.44
C GLU A 105 -3.44 10.28 -2.28
N ASN A 106 -3.60 8.96 -2.42
CA ASN A 106 -4.22 8.10 -1.40
C ASN A 106 -3.19 7.37 -0.52
N ILE A 107 -1.90 7.74 -0.58
CA ILE A 107 -0.85 7.11 0.21
C ILE A 107 -1.06 7.33 1.72
N ASP A 108 -1.64 8.47 2.11
CA ASP A 108 -2.05 8.75 3.49
C ASP A 108 -3.15 7.80 3.98
N LEU A 109 -4.14 7.49 3.14
CA LEU A 109 -5.19 6.51 3.42
C LEU A 109 -4.61 5.11 3.61
N MET A 110 -3.68 4.70 2.73
CA MET A 110 -2.94 3.45 2.89
C MET A 110 -2.11 3.45 4.18
N THR A 111 -1.48 4.58 4.51
CA THR A 111 -0.69 4.74 5.74
C THR A 111 -1.55 4.60 6.99
N TYR A 112 -2.78 5.10 6.95
CA TYR A 112 -3.79 4.86 7.99
C TYR A 112 -4.10 3.37 8.13
N ILE A 113 -4.39 2.69 7.01
CA ILE A 113 -4.77 1.27 7.01
C ILE A 113 -3.73 0.39 7.71
N ILE A 114 -2.45 0.54 7.39
CA ILE A 114 -1.39 -0.28 7.99
C ILE A 114 -1.15 0.02 9.48
N ASN A 115 -1.55 1.21 9.96
CA ASN A 115 -1.47 1.56 11.38
C ASN A 115 -2.74 1.21 12.17
N ALA A 116 -3.82 0.81 11.51
CA ALA A 116 -5.07 0.40 12.16
C ALA A 116 -5.05 -1.08 12.63
N GLU A 117 -4.04 -1.85 12.22
CA GLU A 117 -3.78 -3.23 12.66
C GLU A 117 -4.99 -4.17 12.47
N TYR A 118 -5.72 -4.03 11.36
CA TYR A 118 -7.00 -4.73 11.15
C TYR A 118 -6.91 -6.26 11.29
N VAL A 119 -5.84 -6.88 10.82
CA VAL A 119 -5.80 -8.34 10.66
C VAL A 119 -6.00 -9.05 12.00
N GLY A 120 -6.97 -9.99 12.05
CA GLY A 120 -7.38 -10.69 13.26
C GLY A 120 -8.41 -9.94 14.12
N GLN A 121 -8.65 -8.65 13.89
CA GLN A 121 -9.72 -7.90 14.56
C GLN A 121 -11.11 -8.33 14.04
N PRO A 122 -12.16 -8.27 14.87
CA PRO A 122 -13.51 -8.59 14.44
C PRO A 122 -14.07 -7.52 13.49
N ALA A 123 -14.68 -7.94 12.39
CA ALA A 123 -15.38 -7.05 11.47
C ALA A 123 -16.86 -6.89 11.85
N TYR A 124 -17.46 -5.74 11.53
CA TYR A 124 -18.88 -5.50 11.81
C TYR A 124 -19.81 -6.33 10.92
N SER A 125 -19.39 -6.60 9.69
CA SER A 125 -20.02 -7.53 8.74
C SER A 125 -19.90 -9.00 9.16
N GLY A 126 -19.03 -9.31 10.11
CA GLY A 126 -18.83 -10.63 10.69
C GLY A 126 -17.51 -11.29 10.29
N GLY A 127 -17.06 -12.21 11.14
CA GLY A 127 -15.73 -12.83 11.02
C GLY A 127 -14.61 -11.93 11.56
N GLN A 128 -13.38 -12.27 11.19
CA GLN A 128 -12.18 -11.46 11.47
C GLN A 128 -11.61 -10.96 10.15
N PHE A 129 -11.02 -9.77 10.15
CA PHE A 129 -10.26 -9.29 9.01
C PHE A 129 -9.06 -10.21 8.75
N THR A 130 -8.79 -10.46 7.48
CA THR A 130 -7.64 -11.21 6.99
C THR A 130 -6.64 -10.24 6.35
N TYR A 131 -5.42 -10.70 6.10
CA TYR A 131 -4.49 -9.92 5.27
C TYR A 131 -5.03 -9.74 3.85
N GLY A 132 -5.87 -10.65 3.34
CA GLY A 132 -6.52 -10.55 2.04
C GLY A 132 -7.47 -9.36 1.97
N ASP A 133 -8.24 -9.13 3.04
CA ASP A 133 -9.10 -7.94 3.14
C ASP A 133 -8.27 -6.65 3.12
N VAL A 134 -7.17 -6.62 3.87
CA VAL A 134 -6.29 -5.45 3.97
C VAL A 134 -5.57 -5.17 2.64
N GLN A 135 -5.00 -6.20 2.00
CA GLN A 135 -4.30 -6.04 0.72
C GLN A 135 -5.25 -5.57 -0.38
N LEU A 136 -6.48 -6.08 -0.44
CA LEU A 136 -7.46 -5.65 -1.42
C LEU A 136 -7.95 -4.22 -1.15
N ALA A 137 -8.11 -3.83 0.12
CA ALA A 137 -8.43 -2.45 0.48
C ALA A 137 -7.31 -1.47 0.09
N ILE A 138 -6.04 -1.86 0.28
CA ILE A 138 -4.88 -1.10 -0.20
C ILE A 138 -4.97 -0.91 -1.72
N TRP A 139 -5.09 -1.99 -2.51
CA TRP A 139 -5.20 -1.91 -3.97
C TRP A 139 -6.43 -1.10 -4.43
N SER A 140 -7.55 -1.17 -3.73
CA SER A 140 -8.73 -0.36 -4.02
C SER A 140 -8.52 1.15 -3.90
N LEU A 141 -7.49 1.59 -3.16
CA LEU A 141 -7.20 3.00 -2.94
C LEU A 141 -6.04 3.51 -3.80
N ILE A 142 -5.04 2.69 -4.07
CA ILE A 142 -3.77 3.14 -4.68
C ILE A 142 -3.59 2.73 -6.14
N ASP A 143 -4.40 1.78 -6.63
CA ASP A 143 -4.31 1.19 -7.97
C ASP A 143 -5.62 1.39 -8.76
N ASP A 144 -5.53 1.48 -10.09
CA ASP A 144 -6.68 1.62 -11.00
C ASP A 144 -7.32 0.28 -11.40
N ASN A 145 -6.66 -0.83 -11.06
CA ASN A 145 -7.13 -2.18 -11.30
C ASN A 145 -7.28 -2.97 -9.98
N GLN A 146 -8.18 -3.95 -9.99
CA GLN A 146 -8.40 -4.85 -8.85
C GLN A 146 -7.98 -6.26 -9.22
N SER A 147 -7.09 -6.82 -8.40
CA SER A 147 -6.65 -8.22 -8.50
C SER A 147 -7.06 -8.99 -7.26
N HIS A 148 -7.44 -10.25 -7.45
CA HIS A 148 -7.73 -11.17 -6.34
C HIS A 148 -6.64 -12.25 -6.20
N VAL A 149 -5.55 -12.13 -6.97
CA VAL A 149 -4.45 -13.08 -6.94
C VAL A 149 -3.70 -12.96 -5.62
N GLY A 150 -3.52 -14.08 -4.91
CA GLY A 150 -2.71 -14.16 -3.70
C GLY A 150 -3.38 -13.67 -2.41
N LEU A 151 -4.66 -13.28 -2.44
CA LEU A 151 -5.39 -12.78 -1.26
C LEU A 151 -5.74 -13.86 -0.22
N ASP A 152 -5.74 -15.14 -0.62
CA ASP A 152 -6.30 -16.25 0.20
C ASP A 152 -7.75 -15.95 0.64
N ASP A 153 -8.06 -16.01 1.93
CA ASP A 153 -9.38 -15.66 2.46
C ASP A 153 -9.60 -14.13 2.44
N TRP A 154 -10.72 -13.68 1.88
CA TRP A 154 -11.18 -12.28 1.96
C TRP A 154 -12.71 -12.18 1.80
N ASP A 155 -13.30 -11.05 2.18
CA ASP A 155 -14.71 -10.74 2.03
C ASP A 155 -14.92 -9.26 1.66
N GLN A 156 -15.75 -9.01 0.66
CA GLN A 156 -15.96 -7.66 0.13
C GLN A 156 -16.56 -6.69 1.16
N ASP A 157 -17.42 -7.15 2.08
CA ASP A 157 -18.01 -6.27 3.08
C ASP A 157 -16.96 -5.83 4.10
N ARG A 158 -16.01 -6.72 4.47
CA ARG A 158 -14.85 -6.37 5.29
C ARG A 158 -13.90 -5.39 4.58
N VAL A 159 -13.63 -5.61 3.30
CA VAL A 159 -12.83 -4.66 2.48
C VAL A 159 -13.48 -3.27 2.45
N ASN A 160 -14.80 -3.22 2.27
CA ASN A 160 -15.54 -1.95 2.26
C ASN A 160 -15.47 -1.24 3.62
N GLU A 161 -15.49 -1.97 4.74
CA GLU A 161 -15.31 -1.38 6.08
C GLU A 161 -13.94 -0.69 6.20
N ILE A 162 -12.87 -1.34 5.77
CA ILE A 162 -11.51 -0.78 5.81
C ILE A 162 -11.43 0.50 4.96
N ILE A 163 -11.96 0.45 3.74
CA ILE A 163 -11.96 1.60 2.81
C ILE A 163 -12.80 2.75 3.37
N ASP A 164 -14.02 2.48 3.85
CA ASP A 164 -14.90 3.51 4.40
C ASP A 164 -14.27 4.19 5.63
N GLU A 165 -13.58 3.43 6.47
CA GLU A 165 -12.87 3.97 7.62
C GLU A 165 -11.65 4.80 7.21
N ALA A 166 -10.84 4.31 6.27
CA ALA A 166 -9.70 5.04 5.72
C ALA A 166 -10.15 6.36 5.07
N LEU A 167 -11.21 6.35 4.25
CA LEU A 167 -11.77 7.57 3.67
C LEU A 167 -12.36 8.54 4.70
N GLN A 168 -12.74 8.05 5.86
CA GLN A 168 -13.29 8.88 6.93
C GLN A 168 -12.21 9.51 7.82
N TYR A 169 -11.07 8.84 8.03
CA TYR A 169 -10.09 9.24 9.04
C TYR A 169 -8.63 9.29 8.55
N GLY A 170 -8.34 8.79 7.34
CA GLY A 170 -7.00 8.62 6.80
C GLY A 170 -6.45 9.84 6.05
N GLU A 171 -7.30 10.77 5.63
CA GLU A 171 -6.85 11.98 4.91
C GLU A 171 -5.90 12.81 5.78
N GLY A 172 -4.69 13.06 5.28
CA GLY A 172 -3.60 13.72 6.00
C GLY A 172 -3.04 12.93 7.17
N TYR A 173 -3.27 11.60 7.23
CA TYR A 173 -2.77 10.77 8.31
C TYR A 173 -1.25 10.74 8.34
N VAL A 174 -0.69 11.04 9.52
CA VAL A 174 0.73 10.92 9.81
C VAL A 174 0.90 9.90 10.94
N PRO A 175 1.74 8.86 10.76
CA PRO A 175 2.01 7.89 11.81
C PRO A 175 2.45 8.55 13.12
N LYS A 176 1.92 8.06 14.24
CA LYS A 176 2.30 8.51 15.57
C LYS A 176 3.54 7.77 16.05
N VAL A 177 4.20 8.32 17.07
CA VAL A 177 5.22 7.61 17.85
C VAL A 177 4.64 6.27 18.34
N GLY A 178 5.43 5.20 18.21
CA GLY A 178 5.01 3.82 18.47
C GLY A 178 4.20 3.15 17.35
N GLY A 179 3.88 3.87 16.26
CA GLY A 179 3.29 3.32 15.04
C GLY A 179 4.33 2.92 14.00
N VAL A 180 3.88 2.73 12.76
CA VAL A 180 4.74 2.36 11.63
C VAL A 180 4.70 3.41 10.52
N THR A 181 5.86 3.71 9.94
CA THR A 181 5.96 4.48 8.69
C THR A 181 6.09 3.52 7.51
N PRO A 182 5.31 3.70 6.44
CA PRO A 182 5.53 2.94 5.22
C PRO A 182 6.83 3.38 4.58
N ILE A 183 7.69 2.43 4.27
CA ILE A 183 8.85 2.66 3.40
C ILE A 183 8.55 2.04 2.05
N VAL A 184 8.51 2.86 1.00
CA VAL A 184 8.16 2.42 -0.35
C VAL A 184 9.42 1.89 -1.05
N PHE A 185 9.29 0.72 -1.65
CA PHE A 185 10.32 0.07 -2.45
C PHE A 185 9.91 0.02 -3.91
N ILE A 186 10.74 0.65 -4.74
CA ILE A 186 10.58 0.62 -6.20
C ILE A 186 11.69 -0.24 -6.81
N PRO A 187 11.36 -1.33 -7.50
CA PRO A 187 12.36 -2.17 -8.15
C PRO A 187 13.24 -1.43 -9.14
N TYR A 188 14.53 -1.71 -9.10
CA TYR A 188 15.54 -1.02 -9.91
C TYR A 188 16.44 -2.03 -10.60
N MET A 189 16.35 -2.09 -11.93
CA MET A 189 17.26 -2.85 -12.78
C MET A 189 17.83 -1.93 -13.86
N GLU A 190 19.16 -1.87 -13.96
CA GLU A 190 19.84 -0.95 -14.88
C GLU A 190 19.53 -1.21 -16.36
N ASN A 191 19.19 -2.45 -16.73
CA ASN A 191 19.12 -2.90 -18.13
C ASN A 191 17.77 -3.50 -18.58
N THR A 192 16.73 -3.46 -17.74
CA THR A 192 15.43 -4.12 -18.04
C THR A 192 14.25 -3.27 -17.62
N LEU A 193 13.11 -3.46 -18.30
CA LEU A 193 11.82 -2.89 -17.91
C LEU A 193 11.42 -3.39 -16.51
N TYR A 194 10.79 -2.50 -15.74
CA TYR A 194 10.23 -2.74 -14.41
C TYR A 194 9.27 -3.93 -14.42
N THR A 195 9.73 -5.11 -14.03
CA THR A 195 8.88 -6.32 -14.00
C THR A 195 8.49 -6.76 -12.59
N ALA A 196 9.06 -6.15 -11.55
CA ALA A 196 8.80 -6.53 -10.17
C ALA A 196 7.83 -5.54 -9.49
N GLN A 197 7.12 -6.05 -8.48
CA GLN A 197 6.11 -5.34 -7.69
C GLN A 197 6.67 -4.11 -6.96
N ILE A 198 5.91 -3.02 -6.95
CA ILE A 198 6.14 -1.91 -6.00
C ILE A 198 5.54 -2.35 -4.67
N SER A 199 6.28 -2.14 -3.58
CA SER A 199 5.87 -2.64 -2.27
C SER A 199 6.15 -1.63 -1.18
N ILE A 200 5.54 -1.85 -0.01
CA ILE A 200 5.93 -1.20 1.24
C ILE A 200 6.36 -2.23 2.27
N ILE A 201 7.14 -1.76 3.24
CA ILE A 201 7.27 -2.39 4.55
C ILE A 201 6.71 -1.49 5.65
N GLU A 202 6.28 -2.13 6.73
CA GLU A 202 5.95 -1.46 7.99
C GLU A 202 7.24 -1.23 8.80
N TYR A 203 7.81 -0.03 8.69
CA TYR A 203 9.01 0.33 9.46
C TYR A 203 8.62 0.97 10.79
N PRO A 204 9.04 0.43 11.94
CA PRO A 204 8.63 0.94 13.24
C PRO A 204 9.21 2.33 13.51
N LEU A 205 8.36 3.24 13.96
CA LEU A 205 8.78 4.51 14.53
C LEU A 205 9.12 4.28 16.00
N GLY A 206 10.37 4.59 16.37
CA GLY A 206 10.82 4.45 17.75
C GLY A 206 9.98 5.27 18.73
N ASP A 207 10.03 4.85 20.00
CA ASP A 207 9.41 5.53 21.15
C ASP A 207 10.06 6.89 21.50
#